data_AF-I0IJH7-F1
#
_entry.id   AF-I0IJH7-F1
#
_cell.length_a   1.000
_cell.length_b   1.000
_cell.length_c   1.000
_cell.angle_alpha   90.00
_cell.angle_beta   90.00
_cell.angle_gamma   90.00
#
_symmetry.space_group_name_H-M   'P 1'
#
loop_
_entity.id
_entity.type
_entity.pdbx_description
1 polymer ?
#
loop_
_entity_poly.entity_id
_entity_poly.type
_entity_poly.pdbx_seq_one_letter_code
_entity_poly.pdbx_strand_id
1 'polypeptide(L)'
;MAEQLHRLCDPWVEHYRGDLEHDRNDLAGLPEEVPFIVVARTHGTDLVILRPASDPHFPPPGETAPLCFGRAGREKIADAVLAVLEHNQREHRATPRRWFASRGKGVVRRTEPEAALKEARAWREGLQREWDRERKRPHRGS
;
A
#
# COMPACT_ATOMS: atom_id res chain seq x y z
N MET A 1 -24.13 -12.69 30.73
CA MET A 1 -22.76 -12.97 30.24
C MET A 1 -22.64 -12.72 28.73
N ALA A 2 -23.47 -13.35 27.88
CA ALA A 2 -23.46 -13.11 26.44
C ALA A 2 -23.71 -11.64 26.04
N GLU A 3 -24.73 -10.97 26.59
CA GLU A 3 -25.00 -9.54 26.34
C GLU A 3 -23.88 -8.58 26.79
N GLN A 4 -23.08 -9.00 27.76
CA GLN A 4 -21.99 -8.20 28.30
C GLN A 4 -20.74 -8.37 27.42
N LEU A 5 -20.54 -9.58 26.88
CA LEU A 5 -19.56 -9.85 25.83
C LEU A 5 -19.89 -9.09 24.54
N HIS A 6 -21.14 -9.10 24.08
CA HIS A 6 -21.57 -8.32 22.91
C HIS A 6 -21.27 -6.82 23.09
N ARG A 7 -21.71 -6.22 24.20
CA ARG A 7 -21.41 -4.80 24.47
C ARG A 7 -19.90 -4.45 24.48
N LEU A 8 -19.05 -5.39 24.86
CA LEU A 8 -17.60 -5.19 24.86
C LEU A 8 -16.96 -5.44 23.49
N CYS A 9 -17.50 -6.36 22.70
CA CYS A 9 -16.92 -6.80 21.42
C CYS A 9 -17.49 -6.06 20.20
N ASP A 10 -18.77 -5.65 20.23
CA ASP A 10 -19.47 -5.06 19.09
C ASP A 10 -18.75 -3.81 18.54
N PRO A 11 -18.21 -2.87 19.36
CA PRO A 11 -17.46 -1.74 18.83
C PRO A 11 -16.21 -2.15 18.02
N TRP A 12 -15.54 -3.22 18.42
CA TRP A 12 -14.37 -3.75 17.70
C TRP A 12 -14.76 -4.44 16.40
N VAL A 13 -15.91 -5.13 16.39
CA VAL A 13 -16.46 -5.76 15.19
C VAL A 13 -16.91 -4.69 14.19
N GLU A 14 -17.54 -3.62 14.66
CA GLU A 14 -17.92 -2.47 13.83
C GLU A 14 -16.71 -1.75 13.26
N HIS A 15 -15.67 -1.52 14.07
CA HIS A 15 -14.40 -0.96 13.60
C HIS A 15 -13.77 -1.82 12.49
N TYR A 16 -13.68 -3.13 12.73
CA TYR A 16 -13.12 -4.06 11.75
C TYR A 16 -13.94 -4.09 10.45
N ARG A 17 -15.28 -4.00 10.54
CA ARG A 17 -16.14 -3.87 9.35
C ARG A 17 -15.87 -2.57 8.60
N GLY A 18 -15.72 -1.46 9.33
CA GLY A 18 -15.35 -0.17 8.74
C GLY A 18 -14.01 -0.23 8.00
N ASP A 19 -13.00 -0.88 8.58
CA ASP A 19 -11.69 -1.08 7.93
C ASP A 19 -11.83 -1.87 6.62
N LEU A 20 -12.65 -2.94 6.61
CA LEU A 20 -12.90 -3.73 5.39
C LEU A 20 -13.66 -2.95 4.32
N GLU A 21 -14.59 -2.08 4.71
CA GLU A 21 -15.30 -1.19 3.78
C GLU A 21 -14.36 -0.14 3.19
N HIS A 22 -13.43 0.39 3.99
CA HIS A 22 -12.39 1.30 3.51
C HIS A 22 -11.49 0.63 2.46
N ASP A 23 -10.94 -0.55 2.78
CA ASP A 23 -10.11 -1.33 1.85
C ASP A 23 -10.87 -1.65 0.56
N ARG A 24 -12.16 -2.00 0.66
CA ARG A 24 -13.01 -2.26 -0.50
C ARG A 24 -13.21 -1.02 -1.36
N ASN A 25 -13.43 0.14 -0.75
CA ASN A 25 -13.64 1.39 -1.48
C ASN A 25 -12.36 1.83 -2.19
N ASP A 26 -11.20 1.70 -1.54
CA ASP A 26 -9.89 1.94 -2.15
C ASP A 26 -9.68 1.02 -3.36
N LEU A 27 -9.96 -0.27 -3.21
CA LEU A 27 -9.92 -1.22 -4.32
C LEU A 27 -10.97 -0.93 -5.39
N ALA A 28 -12.13 -0.35 -5.07
CA ALA A 28 -13.15 0.00 -6.07
C ALA A 28 -12.74 1.23 -6.89
N GLY A 29 -12.04 2.20 -6.30
CA GLY A 29 -11.61 3.44 -6.95
C GLY A 29 -10.33 3.34 -7.78
N LEU A 30 -9.53 2.29 -7.61
CA LEU A 30 -8.27 2.14 -8.34
C LEU A 30 -8.45 1.96 -9.87
N PRO A 31 -7.48 2.30 -10.73
CA PRO A 31 -7.46 1.80 -12.09
C PRO A 31 -7.27 0.26 -12.13
N GLU A 32 -7.73 -0.40 -13.19
CA GLU A 32 -7.64 -1.87 -13.28
C GLU A 32 -6.21 -2.36 -13.31
N GLU A 33 -5.26 -1.58 -13.83
CA GLU A 33 -3.87 -1.98 -14.05
C GLU A 33 -2.98 -1.74 -12.83
N VAL A 34 -3.49 -1.09 -11.78
CA VAL A 34 -2.67 -0.77 -10.61
C VAL A 34 -2.44 -2.03 -9.76
N PRO A 35 -1.18 -2.47 -9.61
CA PRO A 35 -0.87 -3.62 -8.79
C PRO A 35 -1.06 -3.30 -7.31
N PHE A 36 -1.35 -4.33 -6.52
CA PHE A 36 -1.41 -4.22 -5.08
C PHE A 36 -0.99 -5.54 -4.43
N ILE A 37 -0.53 -5.43 -3.19
CA ILE A 37 -0.10 -6.54 -2.34
C ILE A 37 -0.96 -6.52 -1.09
N VAL A 38 -1.43 -7.69 -0.68
CA VAL A 38 -2.21 -7.88 0.54
C VAL A 38 -1.43 -8.78 1.48
N VAL A 39 -1.22 -8.33 2.71
CA VAL A 39 -0.66 -9.15 3.78
C VAL A 39 -1.73 -9.39 4.83
N ALA A 40 -2.30 -10.60 4.81
CA ALA A 40 -3.31 -11.01 5.76
C ALA A 40 -2.66 -11.55 7.05
N ARG A 41 -3.08 -10.97 8.17
CA ARG A 41 -2.68 -11.29 9.54
C ARG A 41 -3.87 -11.95 10.26
N THR A 42 -3.62 -12.55 11.43
CA THR A 42 -4.68 -13.21 12.23
C THR A 42 -5.84 -12.26 12.57
N HIS A 43 -5.54 -10.98 12.80
CA HIS A 43 -6.52 -9.97 13.25
C HIS A 43 -6.51 -8.71 12.40
N GLY A 44 -6.10 -8.79 11.14
CA GLY A 44 -6.02 -7.61 10.29
C GLY A 44 -5.42 -7.90 8.94
N THR A 45 -5.37 -6.87 8.11
CA THR A 45 -4.82 -6.95 6.75
C THR A 45 -4.07 -5.65 6.49
N ASP A 46 -2.92 -5.74 5.81
CA ASP A 46 -2.26 -4.57 5.25
C ASP A 46 -2.44 -4.62 3.72
N LEU A 47 -3.16 -3.64 3.18
CA LEU A 47 -3.31 -3.42 1.75
C LEU A 47 -2.28 -2.40 1.27
N VAL A 48 -1.38 -2.83 0.38
CA VAL A 48 -0.30 -2.00 -0.16
C VAL A 48 -0.52 -1.81 -1.65
N ILE A 49 -0.90 -0.59 -2.04
CA ILE A 49 -1.19 -0.23 -3.43
C ILE A 49 0.08 0.30 -4.09
N LEU A 50 0.50 -0.32 -5.18
CA LEU A 50 1.71 0.03 -5.93
C LEU A 50 1.37 1.05 -7.04
N ARG A 51 1.01 2.26 -6.60
CA ARG A 51 0.52 3.35 -7.45
C ARG A 51 1.55 3.78 -8.52
N PRO A 52 1.14 4.13 -9.75
CA PRO A 52 2.05 4.64 -10.78
C PRO A 52 2.64 6.02 -10.39
N ALA A 53 3.74 6.42 -11.03
CA ALA A 53 4.44 7.66 -10.68
C ALA A 53 3.61 8.94 -10.89
N SER A 54 2.62 8.87 -11.79
CA SER A 54 1.68 9.95 -12.10
C SER A 54 0.43 9.95 -11.20
N ASP A 55 0.33 9.04 -10.22
CA ASP A 55 -0.83 9.00 -9.33
C ASP A 55 -0.92 10.28 -8.48
N PRO A 56 -2.10 10.92 -8.35
CA PRO A 56 -2.30 12.13 -7.55
C PRO A 56 -1.94 12.00 -6.08
N HIS A 57 -1.79 10.78 -5.56
CA HIS A 57 -1.32 10.53 -4.20
C HIS A 57 0.14 10.98 -4.00
N PHE A 58 0.94 11.04 -5.06
CA PHE A 58 2.29 11.57 -4.99
C PHE A 58 2.29 13.09 -5.23
N PRO A 59 2.90 13.89 -4.34
CA PRO A 59 3.02 15.32 -4.57
C PRO A 59 3.92 15.59 -5.80
N PRO A 60 3.73 16.73 -6.49
CA PRO A 60 4.61 17.15 -7.58
C PRO A 60 6.09 17.28 -7.16
N PRO A 61 7.02 17.35 -8.13
CA PRO A 61 8.44 17.54 -7.83
C PRO A 61 8.71 18.79 -6.98
N GLY A 62 9.40 18.62 -5.86
CA GLY A 62 9.72 19.72 -4.93
C GLY A 62 8.63 20.05 -3.91
N GLU A 63 7.44 19.46 -4.05
CA GLU A 63 6.34 19.62 -3.10
C GLU A 63 6.34 18.52 -2.04
N THR A 64 5.57 18.75 -0.97
CA THR A 64 5.38 17.77 0.11
C THR A 64 3.90 17.55 0.38
N ALA A 65 3.52 16.32 0.71
CA ALA A 65 2.20 15.95 1.17
C ALA A 65 2.26 15.40 2.61
N PRO A 66 1.14 15.41 3.36
CA PRO A 66 1.07 14.77 4.67
C PRO A 66 1.45 13.28 4.59
N LEU A 67 2.26 12.82 5.55
CA LEU A 67 2.62 11.41 5.72
C LEU A 67 2.79 11.14 7.22
N CYS A 68 1.92 10.28 7.78
CA CYS A 68 1.86 9.95 9.21
C CYS A 68 1.88 11.22 10.10
N PHE A 69 3.01 11.48 10.77
CA PHE A 69 3.18 12.57 11.75
C PHE A 69 3.92 13.80 11.18
N GLY A 70 3.96 13.96 9.86
CA GLY A 70 4.65 15.07 9.23
C GLY A 70 4.31 15.24 7.76
N ARG A 71 5.24 15.85 7.02
CA ARG A 71 5.15 16.03 5.56
C ARG A 71 6.34 15.36 4.88
N ALA A 72 6.12 14.85 3.68
CA ALA A 72 7.13 14.14 2.91
C ALA A 72 6.96 14.41 1.42
N GLY A 73 8.09 14.43 0.68
CA GLY A 73 8.07 14.39 -0.78
C GLY A 73 7.73 13.01 -1.31
N ARG A 74 7.48 12.93 -2.62
CA ARG A 74 7.04 11.71 -3.31
C ARG A 74 7.96 10.51 -3.12
N GLU A 75 9.28 10.73 -3.06
CA GLU A 75 10.26 9.65 -2.86
C GLU A 75 10.10 9.01 -1.48
N LYS A 76 10.00 9.82 -0.42
CA LYS A 76 9.85 9.33 0.95
C LYS A 76 8.48 8.68 1.19
N ILE A 77 7.43 9.15 0.51
CA ILE A 77 6.11 8.50 0.53
C ILE A 77 6.20 7.11 -0.09
N ALA A 78 6.81 6.98 -1.27
CA ALA A 78 7.00 5.68 -1.91
C ALA A 78 7.89 4.73 -1.09
N ASP A 79 8.91 5.25 -0.41
CA ASP A 79 9.75 4.46 0.52
C ASP A 79 8.93 3.95 1.72
N ALA A 80 8.00 4.76 2.23
CA ALA A 80 7.12 4.36 3.34
C ALA A 80 6.19 3.20 2.93
N VAL A 81 5.67 3.21 1.69
CA VAL A 81 4.89 2.10 1.12
C VAL A 81 5.71 0.80 1.12
N LEU A 82 6.96 0.86 0.68
CA LEU A 82 7.86 -0.30 0.69
C LEU A 82 8.18 -0.76 2.12
N ALA A 83 8.40 0.17 3.05
CA ALA A 83 8.74 -0.12 4.43
C ALA A 83 7.66 -0.94 5.16
N VAL A 84 6.38 -0.78 4.79
CA VAL A 84 5.27 -1.61 5.31
C VAL A 84 5.48 -3.08 4.97
N LEU A 85 5.87 -3.39 3.73
CA LEU A 85 6.13 -4.77 3.29
C LEU A 85 7.41 -5.33 3.91
N GLU A 86 8.46 -4.52 4.03
CA GLU A 86 9.70 -4.95 4.69
C GLU A 86 9.49 -5.24 6.19
N HIS A 87 8.67 -4.43 6.87
CA HIS A 87 8.23 -4.73 8.23
C HIS A 87 7.46 -6.04 8.26
N ASN A 88 6.46 -6.22 7.41
CA ASN A 88 5.68 -7.46 7.32
C ASN A 88 6.54 -8.70 7.06
N GLN A 89 7.58 -8.61 6.23
CA GLN A 89 8.49 -9.73 5.97
C GLN A 89 9.33 -10.07 7.20
N ARG A 90 9.83 -9.07 7.93
CA ARG A 90 10.57 -9.30 9.20
C ARG A 90 9.67 -10.02 10.21
N GLU A 91 8.45 -9.55 10.34
CA GLU A 91 7.46 -10.14 11.26
C GLU A 91 6.97 -11.52 10.83
N HIS A 92 6.90 -11.80 9.52
CA HIS A 92 6.50 -13.11 9.00
C HIS A 92 7.35 -14.24 9.57
N ARG A 93 8.63 -13.97 9.89
CA ARG A 93 9.55 -14.93 10.52
C ARG A 93 9.12 -15.32 11.94
N ALA A 94 8.49 -14.41 12.67
CA ALA A 94 8.00 -14.64 14.03
C ALA A 94 6.55 -15.14 14.04
N THR A 95 5.72 -14.69 13.12
CA THR A 95 4.32 -15.08 13.00
C THR A 95 3.95 -15.18 11.52
N PRO A 96 3.77 -16.40 10.97
CA PRO A 96 3.48 -16.59 9.56
C PRO A 96 2.25 -15.80 9.11
N ARG A 97 2.44 -14.93 8.13
CA ARG A 97 1.42 -14.09 7.47
C ARG A 97 1.09 -14.67 6.09
N ARG A 98 -0.14 -14.50 5.61
CA ARG A 98 -0.53 -14.92 4.25
C ARG A 98 -0.35 -13.74 3.29
N TRP A 99 0.33 -13.97 2.19
CA TRP A 99 0.64 -12.94 1.22
C TRP A 99 -0.09 -13.20 -0.09
N PHE A 100 -0.63 -12.12 -0.65
CA PHE A 100 -1.26 -12.13 -1.95
C PHE A 100 -0.76 -10.95 -2.77
N ALA A 101 -0.57 -11.18 -4.06
CA ALA A 101 -0.21 -10.15 -5.02
C ALA A 101 -1.21 -10.12 -6.16
N SER A 102 -1.40 -8.93 -6.70
CA SER A 102 -2.25 -8.66 -7.83
C SER A 102 -1.50 -7.75 -8.80
N ARG A 103 -1.58 -8.05 -10.10
CA ARG A 103 -1.05 -7.21 -11.18
C ARG A 103 -2.09 -6.21 -11.71
N GLY A 104 -3.23 -6.15 -11.06
CA GLY A 104 -4.39 -5.40 -11.51
C GLY A 104 -5.69 -6.02 -10.98
N LYS A 105 -6.74 -5.21 -10.87
CA LYS A 105 -8.03 -5.64 -10.31
C LYS A 105 -8.54 -6.92 -10.95
N GLY A 106 -9.14 -7.78 -10.13
CA GLY A 106 -9.83 -8.98 -10.58
C GLY A 106 -9.01 -10.27 -10.52
N VAL A 107 -7.68 -10.21 -10.32
CA VAL A 107 -6.88 -11.41 -10.08
C VAL A 107 -5.94 -11.22 -8.89
N VAL A 108 -6.27 -11.88 -7.79
CA VAL A 108 -5.44 -11.96 -6.58
C VAL A 108 -4.87 -13.37 -6.50
N ARG A 109 -3.55 -13.48 -6.37
CA ARG A 109 -2.84 -14.77 -6.27
C ARG A 109 -2.05 -14.83 -4.99
N ARG A 110 -2.04 -16.01 -4.35
CA ARG A 110 -1.11 -16.26 -3.25
C ARG A 110 0.33 -16.14 -3.78
N THR A 111 1.18 -15.50 -2.99
CA THR A 111 2.60 -15.32 -3.32
C THR A 111 3.44 -15.54 -2.07
N GLU A 112 4.74 -15.71 -2.25
CA GLU A 112 5.71 -15.77 -1.15
C GLU A 112 6.19 -14.37 -0.77
N PRO A 113 6.52 -14.10 0.52
CA PRO A 113 6.93 -12.77 0.98
C PRO A 113 8.08 -12.17 0.17
N GLU A 114 9.10 -12.97 -0.15
CA GLU A 114 10.28 -12.55 -0.92
C GLU A 114 9.91 -12.14 -2.35
N ALA A 115 8.98 -12.86 -2.97
CA ALA A 115 8.51 -12.56 -4.32
C ALA A 115 7.70 -11.27 -4.35
N ALA A 116 6.79 -11.08 -3.38
CA ALA A 116 6.02 -9.85 -3.22
C ALA A 116 6.94 -8.64 -3.01
N LEU A 117 7.95 -8.78 -2.14
CA LEU A 117 8.88 -7.70 -1.87
C LEU A 117 9.76 -7.38 -3.09
N LYS A 118 10.16 -8.39 -3.87
CA LYS A 118 10.86 -8.17 -5.14
C LYS A 118 10.01 -7.35 -6.11
N GLU A 119 8.72 -7.64 -6.24
CA GLU A 119 7.80 -6.87 -7.08
C GLU A 119 7.67 -5.41 -6.58
N ALA A 120 7.51 -5.21 -5.27
CA ALA A 120 7.44 -3.87 -4.69
C ALA A 120 8.74 -3.06 -4.87
N ARG A 121 9.92 -3.70 -4.75
CA ARG A 121 11.20 -3.04 -5.02
C ARG A 121 11.34 -2.65 -6.48
N ALA A 122 10.99 -3.55 -7.40
CA ALA A 122 11.01 -3.26 -8.83
C ALA A 122 10.06 -2.09 -9.19
N TRP A 123 8.88 -2.04 -8.56
CA TRP A 123 7.96 -0.90 -8.66
C TRP A 123 8.63 0.40 -8.19
N ARG A 124 9.25 0.42 -7.01
CA ARG A 124 9.91 1.61 -6.44
C ARG A 124 11.05 2.13 -7.32
N GLU A 125 11.85 1.21 -7.88
CA GLU A 125 12.88 1.55 -8.86
C GLU A 125 12.27 2.11 -10.15
N GLY A 126 11.13 1.57 -10.59
CA GLY A 126 10.34 2.10 -11.70
C GLY A 126 9.94 3.56 -11.49
N LEU A 127 9.35 3.86 -10.32
CA LEU A 127 8.99 5.22 -9.94
C LEU A 127 10.20 6.17 -9.98
N GLN A 128 11.33 5.74 -9.42
CA GLN A 128 12.54 6.55 -9.40
C GLN A 128 13.00 6.90 -10.81
N ARG A 129 13.02 5.92 -11.73
CA ARG A 129 13.40 6.13 -13.12
C ARG A 129 12.47 7.09 -13.85
N GLU A 130 11.17 7.03 -13.58
CA GLU A 130 10.19 7.94 -14.19
C GLU A 130 10.38 9.38 -13.69
N TRP A 131 10.47 9.56 -12.38
CA TRP A 131 10.73 10.86 -11.77
C TRP A 131 12.08 11.47 -12.19
N ASP A 132 13.13 10.66 -12.35
CA ASP A 132 14.41 11.15 -12.85
C ASP A 132 14.35 11.55 -14.33
N ARG A 133 13.51 10.89 -15.14
CA ARG A 133 13.26 11.30 -16.54
C ARG A 133 12.52 12.64 -16.60
N GLU A 134 11.55 12.86 -15.73
CA GLU A 134 10.85 14.15 -15.63
C GLU A 134 11.81 15.29 -15.33
N ARG A 135 12.70 15.11 -14.35
CA ARG A 135 13.72 16.12 -13.97
C ARG A 135 14.69 16.45 -15.10
N LYS A 136 15.00 15.46 -15.96
CA LYS A 136 15.92 15.61 -17.10
C LYS A 136 15.27 16.20 -18.35
N ARG A 137 13.94 16.28 -18.42
CA ARG A 137 13.26 16.93 -19.55
C ARG A 137 13.47 18.44 -19.43
N PRO A 138 14.19 19.09 -20.37
CA PRO A 138 14.34 20.53 -20.33
C PRO A 138 12.94 21.17 -20.40
N HIS A 139 12.71 22.18 -19.56
CA HIS A 139 11.58 23.09 -19.72
C HIS A 139 11.63 23.64 -21.14
N ARG A 140 10.83 23.07 -22.05
CA ARG A 140 10.43 23.79 -23.27
C ARG A 140 9.46 24.84 -22.77
N GLY A 141 9.99 26.05 -22.58
CA GLY A 141 9.22 27.20 -22.14
C GLY A 141 7.95 27.36 -22.96
N SER A 142 6.85 27.65 -22.26
CA SER A 142 5.73 28.41 -22.81
C SER A 142 5.93 29.87 -22.46
#